data_AF-A0A5J9VSS6-F1
#
_entry.id   AF-A0A5J9VSS6-F1
#
_cell.length_a   1.000
_cell.length_b   1.000
_cell.length_c   1.000
_cell.angle_alpha   90.00
_cell.angle_beta   90.00
_cell.angle_gamma   90.00
#
_symmetry.space_group_name_H-M   'P 1'
#
loop_
_entity.id
_entity.type
_entity.pdbx_description
1 polymer ?
#
loop_
_entity_poly.entity_id
_entity_poly.type
_entity_poly.pdbx_seq_one_letter_code
_entity_poly.pdbx_strand_id
1 'polypeptide(L)'
;MSSGAHLGLGLCFAAPEGRGPEAVRVPRIVLHFDGADMELSRESVVVEDRASGVACLGMVSARGMSVLGSMQQQNMHILYDIERGVLCFEPDNCAEILDKKNSASSD
;
A
#
# COMPACT_ATOMS: atom_id res chain seq x y z
N MET A 1 -16.99 0.14 19.60
CA MET A 1 -15.98 0.90 18.85
C MET A 1 -14.91 -0.08 18.47
N SER A 2 -14.93 -0.63 17.24
CA SER A 2 -13.81 -1.47 16.80
C SER A 2 -12.57 -0.57 16.73
N SER A 3 -11.51 -0.96 17.43
CA SER A 3 -10.28 -0.19 17.59
C SER A 3 -9.14 -0.87 16.87
N GLY A 4 -8.53 -0.17 15.91
CA GLY A 4 -7.29 -0.60 15.25
C GLY A 4 -6.05 -0.47 16.14
N ALA A 5 -6.19 -0.22 17.44
CA ALA A 5 -5.06 -0.05 18.35
C ALA A 5 -4.11 -1.26 18.39
N HIS A 6 -4.63 -2.48 18.23
CA HIS A 6 -3.81 -3.69 18.13
C HIS A 6 -2.95 -3.74 16.85
N LEU A 7 -3.32 -2.96 15.82
CA LEU A 7 -2.54 -2.74 14.61
C LEU A 7 -1.62 -1.51 14.72
N GLY A 8 -1.69 -0.76 15.83
CA GLY A 8 -1.03 0.53 15.97
C GLY A 8 -1.64 1.65 15.11
N LEU A 9 -2.86 1.45 14.59
CA LEU A 9 -3.52 2.40 13.68
C LEU A 9 -4.66 3.15 14.40
N GLY A 10 -4.71 4.46 14.17
CA GLY A 10 -5.64 5.36 14.89
C GLY A 10 -6.95 5.65 14.16
N LEU A 11 -7.01 5.48 12.84
CA LEU A 11 -8.18 5.82 12.02
C LEU A 11 -8.71 4.57 11.31
N CYS A 12 -9.92 4.14 11.67
CA CYS A 12 -10.57 2.96 11.10
C CYS A 12 -12.03 3.23 10.76
N PHE A 13 -12.51 2.55 9.72
CA PHE A 13 -13.86 2.66 9.20
C PHE A 13 -14.54 1.29 9.28
N ALA A 14 -15.77 1.27 9.82
CA ALA A 14 -16.56 0.04 9.89
C ALA A 14 -17.07 -0.37 8.51
N ALA A 15 -17.06 -1.68 8.26
CA ALA A 15 -17.71 -2.25 7.10
C ALA A 15 -19.24 -1.99 7.14
N PRO A 16 -19.88 -1.82 5.97
CA PRO A 16 -21.35 -1.84 5.89
C PRO A 16 -21.91 -3.13 6.46
N GLU A 17 -23.13 -3.07 7.03
CA GLU A 17 -23.79 -4.25 7.60
C GLU A 17 -23.85 -5.41 6.59
N GLY A 18 -23.52 -6.61 7.06
CA GLY A 18 -23.52 -7.84 6.24
C GLY A 18 -22.39 -7.92 5.21
N ARG A 19 -21.38 -7.04 5.26
CA ARG A 19 -20.21 -7.07 4.37
C ARG A 19 -18.89 -7.11 5.15
N GLY A 20 -17.81 -7.51 4.48
CA GLY A 20 -16.47 -7.47 5.04
C GLY A 20 -15.78 -6.11 4.87
N PRO A 21 -14.59 -5.93 5.49
CA PRO A 21 -13.81 -4.69 5.43
C PRO A 21 -13.42 -4.28 4.00
N GLU A 22 -13.37 -5.22 3.05
CA GLU A 22 -13.16 -4.93 1.62
C GLU A 22 -14.26 -4.04 1.00
N ALA A 23 -15.45 -4.00 1.61
CA ALA A 23 -16.54 -3.14 1.16
C ALA A 23 -16.42 -1.69 1.63
N VAL A 24 -15.48 -1.37 2.52
CA VAL A 24 -15.19 0.02 2.91
C VAL A 24 -14.65 0.79 1.71
N ARG A 25 -15.30 1.89 1.32
CA ARG A 25 -14.79 2.75 0.25
C ARG A 25 -13.56 3.50 0.72
N VAL A 26 -12.47 3.36 -0.01
CA VAL A 26 -11.18 4.02 0.28
C VAL A 26 -10.95 5.08 -0.80
N PRO A 27 -10.61 6.33 -0.42
CA PRO A 27 -10.31 7.36 -1.40
C PRO A 27 -9.06 7.00 -2.20
N ARG A 28 -9.03 7.43 -3.45
CA ARG A 28 -7.83 7.38 -4.27
C ARG A 28 -6.75 8.26 -3.64
N ILE A 29 -5.57 7.70 -3.39
CA ILE A 29 -4.41 8.44 -2.87
C ILE A 29 -3.34 8.46 -3.95
N VAL A 30 -2.90 9.67 -4.30
CA VAL A 30 -1.82 9.90 -5.27
C VAL A 30 -0.72 10.70 -4.58
N LEU A 31 0.50 10.20 -4.67
CA LEU A 31 1.69 10.90 -4.23
C LEU A 31 2.28 11.62 -5.44
N HIS A 32 2.26 12.95 -5.39
CA HIS A 32 2.81 13.80 -6.45
C HIS A 32 4.30 14.03 -6.20
N PHE A 33 5.14 13.48 -7.07
CA PHE A 33 6.59 13.72 -7.10
C PHE A 33 6.94 14.72 -8.21
N ASP A 34 8.18 15.21 -8.19
CA ASP A 34 8.67 16.05 -9.28
C ASP A 34 8.73 15.24 -10.58
N GLY A 35 7.83 15.55 -11.51
CA GLY A 35 7.73 14.91 -12.82
C GLY A 35 6.98 13.57 -12.87
N ALA A 36 6.38 13.09 -11.77
CA ALA A 36 5.63 11.82 -11.77
C ALA A 36 4.57 11.72 -10.67
N ASP A 37 3.51 10.96 -10.95
CA ASP A 37 2.42 10.67 -10.02
C ASP A 37 2.43 9.18 -9.65
N MET A 38 2.59 8.87 -8.36
CA MET A 38 2.45 7.51 -7.84
C MET A 38 1.04 7.32 -7.28
N GLU A 39 0.19 6.59 -8.00
CA GLU A 39 -1.10 6.15 -7.46
C GLU A 39 -0.94 4.90 -6.59
N LEU A 40 -1.43 4.98 -5.36
CA LEU A 40 -1.37 3.89 -4.41
C LEU A 40 -2.57 2.94 -4.59
N SER A 41 -2.30 1.63 -4.60
CA SER A 41 -3.36 0.62 -4.60
C SER A 41 -4.09 0.59 -3.25
N ARG A 42 -5.30 0.03 -3.21
CA ARG A 42 -6.07 -0.09 -1.96
C ARG A 42 -5.27 -0.78 -0.85
N GLU A 43 -4.62 -1.89 -1.19
CA GLU A 43 -3.84 -2.74 -0.29
C GLU A 43 -2.65 -2.00 0.32
N SER A 44 -2.20 -0.94 -0.34
CA SER A 44 -1.11 -0.07 0.12
C SER A 44 -1.59 1.11 0.97
N VAL A 45 -2.90 1.35 1.06
CA VAL A 45 -3.52 2.47 1.79
C VAL A 45 -4.22 2.02 3.07
N VAL A 46 -4.87 0.85 3.08
CA VAL A 46 -5.62 0.35 4.23
C VAL A 46 -5.23 -1.05 4.67
N VAL A 47 -5.29 -1.29 5.98
CA VAL A 47 -5.20 -2.62 6.59
C VAL A 47 -6.61 -3.09 6.93
N GLU A 48 -6.99 -4.25 6.41
CA GLU A 48 -8.30 -4.86 6.64
C GLU A 48 -8.24 -5.80 7.86
N ASP A 49 -8.97 -5.48 8.92
CA ASP A 49 -9.18 -6.36 10.07
C ASP A 49 -10.55 -7.02 9.98
N ARG A 50 -10.55 -8.27 9.53
CA ARG A 50 -11.75 -9.09 9.37
C ARG A 50 -12.36 -9.52 10.70
N ALA A 51 -11.56 -9.66 11.76
CA ALA A 51 -12.06 -10.08 13.06
C ALA A 51 -12.93 -8.99 13.70
N SER A 52 -12.56 -7.72 13.48
CA SER A 52 -13.30 -6.59 14.02
C SER A 52 -14.17 -5.85 12.99
N GLY A 53 -14.13 -6.27 11.72
CA GLY A 53 -14.99 -5.75 10.65
C GLY A 53 -14.65 -4.32 10.24
N VAL A 54 -13.38 -3.94 10.25
CA VAL A 54 -12.93 -2.58 9.89
C VAL A 54 -11.82 -2.57 8.87
N ALA A 55 -11.73 -1.47 8.12
CA ALA A 55 -10.53 -1.10 7.36
C ALA A 55 -9.88 0.11 8.04
N CYS A 56 -8.60 0.00 8.38
CA CYS A 56 -7.83 1.04 9.05
C CYS A 56 -6.87 1.72 8.07
N LEU A 57 -6.76 3.04 8.12
CA LEU A 57 -5.78 3.78 7.33
C LEU A 57 -4.36 3.37 7.77
N GLY A 58 -3.55 2.89 6.83
CA GLY A 58 -2.17 2.46 7.02
C GLY A 58 -1.18 3.63 7.15
N MET A 59 -1.59 4.71 7.81
CA MET A 59 -0.80 5.92 8.02
C MET A 59 -0.83 6.28 9.50
N VAL A 60 0.32 6.68 10.02
CA VAL A 60 0.48 7.14 11.40
C VAL A 60 1.11 8.53 11.40
N SER A 61 0.87 9.27 12.48
CA SER A 61 1.46 10.60 12.62
C SER A 61 2.98 10.51 12.70
N ALA A 62 3.68 11.30 11.89
CA ALA A 62 5.13 11.45 11.93
C ALA A 62 5.51 12.92 12.18
N ARG A 63 6.70 13.16 12.75
CA ARG A 63 7.30 14.49 12.88
C ARG A 63 8.51 14.58 11.96
N GLY A 64 8.61 15.64 11.18
CA GLY A 64 9.71 15.87 10.24
C GLY A 64 9.41 15.33 8.85
N MET A 65 9.93 14.15 8.52
CA MET A 65 9.83 13.55 7.19
C MET A 65 8.74 12.49 7.12
N SER A 66 8.07 12.38 5.96
CA SER A 66 7.20 11.26 5.64
C SER A 66 8.04 10.02 5.34
N VAL A 67 7.56 8.85 5.78
CA VAL A 67 8.19 7.56 5.47
C VAL A 67 7.20 6.73 4.67
N LEU A 68 7.60 6.31 3.47
CA LEU A 68 6.86 5.33 2.68
C LEU A 68 7.34 3.93 3.09
N GLY A 69 6.54 3.25 3.90
CA GLY A 69 6.87 1.92 4.41
C GLY A 69 6.75 0.85 3.33
N SER A 70 7.10 -0.39 3.69
CA SER A 70 6.97 -1.55 2.80
C SER A 70 5.56 -1.69 2.23
N MET A 71 4.52 -1.39 3.02
CA MET A 71 3.12 -1.41 2.59
C MET A 71 2.85 -0.50 1.39
N GLN A 72 3.38 0.73 1.40
CA GLN A 72 3.21 1.69 0.31
C GLN A 72 4.05 1.33 -0.93
N GLN A 73 5.07 0.48 -0.78
CA GLN A 73 5.95 0.02 -1.85
C GLN A 73 5.55 -1.34 -2.44
N GLN A 74 4.53 -2.02 -1.90
CA GLN A 74 4.04 -3.29 -2.46
C GLN A 74 3.50 -3.08 -3.87
N ASN A 75 3.71 -4.08 -4.75
CA ASN A 75 3.25 -4.03 -6.15
C ASN A 75 3.76 -2.82 -6.94
N MET A 76 4.98 -2.39 -6.62
CA MET A 76 5.69 -1.32 -7.28
C MET A 76 7.10 -1.81 -7.62
N HIS A 77 7.50 -1.66 -8.87
CA HIS A 77 8.89 -1.80 -9.26
C HIS A 77 9.59 -0.45 -9.04
N ILE A 78 10.58 -0.42 -8.14
CA ILE A 78 11.29 0.81 -7.76
C ILE A 78 12.76 0.69 -8.14
N LEU A 79 13.23 1.63 -8.96
CA LEU A 79 14.64 1.78 -9.31
C LEU A 79 15.23 2.97 -8.53
N TYR A 80 16.31 2.69 -7.80
CA TYR A 80 17.12 3.70 -7.12
C TYR A 80 18.36 3.99 -7.97
N ASP A 81 18.31 5.04 -8.79
CA ASP A 81 19.47 5.50 -9.58
C ASP A 81 20.27 6.51 -8.75
N ILE A 82 21.23 5.99 -7.99
CA ILE A 82 22.07 6.78 -7.08
C ILE A 82 23.01 7.71 -7.85
N GLU A 83 23.46 7.33 -9.04
CA GLU A 83 24.38 8.13 -9.85
C GLU A 83 23.70 9.40 -10.37
N ARG A 84 22.44 9.29 -10.79
CA ARG A 84 21.64 10.42 -11.27
C ARG A 84 20.83 11.10 -10.17
N GLY A 85 20.76 10.51 -8.97
CA GLY A 85 20.00 11.04 -7.85
C GLY A 85 18.49 11.02 -8.09
N VAL A 86 17.99 10.02 -8.82
CA VAL A 86 16.56 9.89 -9.16
C VAL A 86 15.99 8.56 -8.67
N LEU A 87 14.70 8.58 -8.36
CA LEU A 87 13.91 7.40 -8.06
C LEU A 87 12.86 7.25 -9.15
N CYS A 88 12.84 6.08 -9.80
CA CYS A 88 11.82 5.74 -10.79
C CYS A 88 10.91 4.67 -10.20
N PHE A 89 9.63 4.73 -10.56
CA PHE A 89 8.63 3.77 -10.10
C PHE A 89 7.62 3.45 -11.20
N GLU A 90 7.16 2.21 -11.22
CA GLU A 90 6.04 1.76 -12.05
C GLU A 90 5.22 0.70 -11.31
N PRO A 91 3.88 0.67 -11.46
CA PRO A 91 3.06 -0.40 -10.90
C PRO A 91 3.46 -1.76 -11.47
N ASP A 92 3.50 -2.79 -10.63
CA ASP A 92 3.82 -4.15 -11.05
C ASP A 92 3.03 -5.18 -10.25
N ASN A 93 2.83 -6.38 -10.79
CA ASN A 93 2.26 -7.51 -10.06
C ASN A 93 3.39 -8.43 -9.59
N CYS A 94 3.89 -8.20 -8.37
CA CYS A 94 5.03 -8.94 -7.84
C CYS A 94 4.78 -10.46 -7.70
N ALA A 95 3.52 -10.90 -7.64
CA ALA A 95 3.20 -12.33 -7.62
C ALA A 95 3.51 -12.99 -8.98
N GLU A 96 3.25 -12.32 -10.10
CA GLU A 96 3.49 -12.84 -11.45
C GLU A 96 4.97 -12.82 -11.86
N ILE A 97 5.79 -11.97 -11.25
CA ILE A 97 7.23 -11.91 -11.53
C ILE A 97 7.91 -13.23 -11.15
N LEU A 98 7.48 -13.86 -10.06
CA LEU A 98 8.03 -15.15 -9.61
C LEU A 98 7.79 -16.25 -10.64
N ASP A 99 6.61 -16.26 -11.27
CA ASP A 99 6.26 -17.23 -12.31
C ASP A 99 7.11 -17.05 -13.56
N LYS A 100 7.36 -15.79 -13.97
CA LYS A 100 8.24 -15.48 -15.11
C LYS A 100 9.70 -15.86 -14.84
N LYS A 101 10.16 -15.68 -13.60
CA LYS A 101 11.54 -16.03 -13.20
C LYS A 101 11.75 -17.54 -13.16
N ASN A 102 10.73 -18.29 -12.73
CA ASN A 102 10.74 -19.76 -12.77
C ASN A 102 10.68 -20.30 -14.20
N SER A 103 9.92 -19.67 -15.11
CA SER A 103 9.92 -20.06 -16.52
C SER A 103 11.25 -19.73 -17.23
N ALA A 104 11.88 -18.60 -16.91
CA ALA A 104 13.15 -18.19 -17.52
C ALA A 104 14.39 -18.94 -16.99
N SER A 105 14.29 -19.62 -15.85
CA SER A 105 15.35 -20.48 -15.30
C SER A 105 15.30 -21.92 -15.83
N SER A 106 14.31 -22.24 -16.67
CA SER A 106 14.09 -23.58 -17.23
C SER A 106 14.68 -23.75 -18.64
N ASP A 107 15.27 -22.70 -19.20
CA ASP A 107 15.92 -22.66 -20.53
C ASP A 107 17.45 -22.55 -20.41
#